data_AF-A0A529SKK5-F1
#
_entry.id   AF-A0A529SKK5-F1
#
_cell.length_a   1.000
_cell.length_b   1.000
_cell.length_c   1.000
_cell.angle_alpha   90.00
_cell.angle_beta   90.00
_cell.angle_gamma   90.00
#
_symmetry.space_group_name_H-M   'P 1'
#
loop_
_entity.id
_entity.type
_entity.pdbx_description
1 polymer ?
#
loop_
_entity_poly.entity_id
_entity_poly.type
_entity_poly.pdbx_seq_one_letter_code
_entity_poly.pdbx_strand_id
1 'polypeptide(L)' 'KVKCSVDGDIDLRGILGISDEVRNGFQNIHVSFEIEGDAPAEKLQQLVEQSRARSAVFDVLTKGVPVTVGIKTIQ' A
#
# COMPACT_ATOMS: atom_id res chain seq x y z
N LYS A 1 21.57 7.27 3.69
CA LYS A 1 20.96 5.93 3.52
C LYS A 1 19.47 6.02 3.82
N VAL A 2 18.63 5.30 3.06
CA VAL A 2 17.18 5.22 3.33
C VAL A 2 16.81 3.75 3.43
N LYS A 3 16.10 3.39 4.49
CA LYS A 3 15.49 2.08 4.67
C LYS A 3 13.99 2.27 4.85
N CYS A 4 13.21 1.45 4.15
CA CYS A 4 11.76 1.44 4.23
C CYS A 4 11.32 0.05 4.66
N SER A 5 10.45 -0.02 5.66
CA SER A 5 9.79 -1.26 6.08
C SER A 5 8.30 -1.09 5.86
N VAL A 6 7.68 -2.13 5.28
CA VAL A 6 6.24 -2.17 5.01
C VAL A 6 5.68 -3.47 5.59
N ASP A 7 4.64 -3.35 6.40
CA ASP A 7 3.86 -4.47 6.92
C ASP A 7 2.37 -4.21 6.69
N GLY A 8 1.56 -5.26 6.75
CA GLY A 8 0.13 -5.12 6.56
C GLY A 8 -0.66 -6.27 7.17
N ASP A 9 -1.85 -5.93 7.64
CA ASP A 9 -2.75 -6.84 8.31
C ASP A 9 -3.68 -7.51 7.31
N ILE A 10 -3.82 -8.83 7.38
CA ILE A 10 -4.72 -9.58 6.51
C ILE A 10 -5.48 -10.64 7.29
N ASP A 11 -6.78 -10.72 7.05
CA ASP A 11 -7.62 -11.78 7.59
C ASP A 11 -7.84 -12.84 6.51
N LEU A 12 -7.19 -13.99 6.71
CA LEU A 12 -7.18 -15.09 5.75
C LEU A 12 -8.56 -15.72 5.55
N ARG A 13 -9.52 -15.52 6.47
CA ARG A 13 -10.87 -16.06 6.32
C ARG A 13 -11.56 -15.53 5.07
N GLY A 14 -11.31 -14.29 4.68
CA GLY A 14 -11.83 -13.72 3.43
C GLY A 14 -11.18 -14.38 2.21
N ILE A 15 -9.84 -14.37 2.14
CA ILE A 15 -9.10 -14.92 0.97
C ILE A 15 -9.40 -16.40 0.75
N LEU A 16 -9.56 -17.17 1.83
CA LEU A 16 -9.84 -18.59 1.77
C LEU A 16 -11.33 -18.92 1.58
N GLY A 17 -12.20 -17.90 1.49
CA GLY A 17 -13.65 -18.09 1.31
C GLY A 17 -14.35 -18.72 2.52
N ILE A 18 -13.79 -18.54 3.72
CA ILE A 18 -14.34 -19.06 4.99
C ILE A 18 -15.40 -18.12 5.56
N SER A 19 -15.30 -16.81 5.30
CA SER A 19 -16.28 -15.81 5.74
C SER A 19 -16.50 -14.73 4.69
N ASP A 20 -17.77 -14.43 4.42
CA ASP A 20 -18.21 -13.36 3.52
C ASP A 20 -18.27 -11.98 4.21
N GLU A 21 -18.08 -11.94 5.53
CA GLU A 21 -18.08 -10.69 6.31
C GLU A 21 -16.71 -9.98 6.28
N VAL A 22 -15.66 -10.69 5.84
CA VAL A 22 -14.29 -10.19 5.82
C VAL A 22 -13.97 -9.64 4.44
N ARG A 23 -13.60 -8.36 4.37
CA ARG A 23 -13.09 -7.77 3.14
C ARG A 23 -11.80 -8.48 2.70
N ASN A 24 -11.77 -8.95 1.45
CA ASN A 24 -10.56 -9.52 0.87
C ASN A 24 -9.45 -8.47 0.68
N GLY A 25 -8.24 -8.85 1.10
CA GLY A 25 -7.03 -8.03 0.98
C GLY A 25 -6.55 -7.47 2.31
N PHE A 26 -5.55 -6.58 2.25
CA PHE A 26 -5.02 -5.91 3.43
C PHE A 26 -6.07 -4.99 4.06
N GLN A 27 -6.19 -5.07 5.39
CA GLN A 27 -7.06 -4.20 6.18
C GLN A 27 -6.34 -2.91 6.58
N ASN A 28 -5.04 -3.01 6.81
CA ASN A 28 -4.17 -1.88 7.10
C ASN A 28 -2.78 -2.14 6.50
N ILE A 29 -2.09 -1.08 6.11
CA ILE A 29 -0.70 -1.13 5.63
C ILE A 29 0.09 -0.08 6.40
N HIS A 30 1.10 -0.52 7.13
CA HIS A 30 2.01 0.36 7.86
C HIS A 30 3.30 0.51 7.08
N VAL A 31 3.76 1.76 6.94
CA VAL A 31 5.00 2.10 6.24
C VAL A 31 5.86 2.91 7.20
N SER A 32 7.09 2.47 7.43
CA SER A 32 8.07 3.19 8.25
C SER A 32 9.36 3.45 7.47
N PHE A 33 9.92 4.63 7.66
CA PHE A 33 11.18 5.05 7.03
C PHE A 33 12.24 5.34 8.10
N GLU A 34 13.42 4.76 7.92
CA GLU A 34 14.64 5.12 8.64
C GLU A 34 15.56 5.85 7.66
N ILE A 35 15.87 7.12 7.95
CA ILE A 35 16.66 7.99 7.07
C ILE A 35 17.89 8.48 7.80
N GLU A 36 19.05 8.16 7.26
CA GLU A 36 20.35 8.68 7.70
C GLU A 36 20.88 9.66 6.64
N GLY A 37 21.11 10.91 7.02
CA GLY A 37 21.65 11.93 6.12
C GLY A 37 22.19 13.14 6.88
N ASP A 38 23.08 13.88 6.23
CA ASP A 38 23.74 15.06 6.80
C ASP A 38 22.95 16.34 6.46
N ALA A 39 21.70 16.38 6.93
CA ALA A 39 20.78 17.50 6.72
C ALA A 39 19.87 17.68 7.94
N PRO A 40 19.29 18.88 8.15
CA PRO A 40 18.32 19.10 9.21
C PRO A 40 17.14 18.12 9.14
N ALA A 41 16.62 17.70 10.30
CA ALA A 41 15.55 16.70 10.38
C ALA A 41 14.32 17.05 9.54
N GLU A 42 13.92 18.32 9.51
CA GLU A 42 12.82 18.81 8.68
C GLU A 42 13.05 18.56 7.20
N LYS A 43 14.30 18.71 6.73
CA LYS A 43 14.65 18.47 5.32
C LYS A 43 14.58 16.98 4.97
N LEU A 44 14.98 16.11 5.90
CA LEU A 44 14.86 14.67 5.75
C LEU A 44 13.40 14.21 5.75
N GLN A 45 12.54 14.83 6.58
CA GLN A 45 11.09 14.56 6.57
C GLN A 45 10.43 14.96 5.25
N GLN A 46 10.85 16.10 4.65
CA GLN A 46 10.35 16.52 3.33
C GLN A 46 10.59 15.48 2.23
N LEU A 47 11.64 14.64 2.33
CA LEU A 47 11.89 13.57 1.36
C LEU A 47 10.80 12.49 1.41
N VAL A 48 10.31 12.14 2.61
CA VAL A 48 9.21 11.18 2.78
C VAL A 48 7.92 11.76 2.22
N GLU A 49 7.62 13.02 2.53
CA GLU A 49 6.42 13.69 2.03
C GLU A 49 6.39 13.79 0.50
N GLN A 50 7.53 14.13 -0.12
CA GLN A 50 7.66 14.13 -1.57
C GLN A 50 7.49 12.73 -2.17
N SER A 51 8.02 11.70 -1.50
CA SER A 51 7.89 10.31 -1.95
C SER A 51 6.44 9.85 -1.87
N ARG A 52 5.71 10.22 -0.80
CA ARG A 52 4.27 9.95 -0.66
C ARG A 52 3.46 10.65 -1.75
N ALA A 53 3.74 11.93 -2.01
CA ALA A 53 2.99 12.74 -2.98
C ALA A 53 3.10 12.24 -4.44
N ARG A 54 4.18 11.52 -4.78
CA ARG A 54 4.41 10.98 -6.14
C ARG A 54 4.26 9.46 -6.24
N SER A 55 3.91 8.79 -5.15
CA SER A 55 3.83 7.33 -5.13
C SER A 55 2.56 6.87 -5.85
N ALA A 56 2.74 6.29 -7.05
CA ALA A 56 1.65 5.70 -7.81
C ALA A 56 0.96 4.57 -7.04
N VAL A 57 1.71 3.72 -6.32
CA VAL A 57 1.14 2.63 -5.53
C VAL A 57 0.32 3.17 -4.35
N PHE A 58 0.79 4.22 -3.67
CA PHE A 58 0.02 4.86 -2.60
C PHE A 58 -1.28 5.45 -3.14
N ASP A 59 -1.23 6.12 -4.30
CA ASP A 59 -2.43 6.68 -4.95
C ASP A 59 -3.45 5.58 -5.30
N VAL A 60 -2.99 4.51 -5.95
CA VAL A 60 -3.81 3.34 -6.32
C VAL A 60 -4.47 2.71 -5.09
N LEU A 61 -3.73 2.54 -3.99
CA LEU A 61 -4.26 1.91 -2.77
C LEU A 61 -5.25 2.80 -2.01
N THR A 62 -5.00 4.11 -1.96
CA THR A 62 -5.82 5.03 -1.15
C THR A 62 -7.05 5.57 -1.87
N LYS A 63 -7.00 5.68 -3.21
CA LYS A 63 -8.13 6.17 -4.02
C LYS A 63 -8.87 5.05 -4.74
N GLY A 64 -8.22 3.91 -4.94
CA GLY A 64 -8.71 2.85 -5.80
C GLY A 64 -8.58 3.20 -7.28
N VAL A 65 -8.48 2.18 -8.12
CA VAL A 65 -8.53 2.32 -9.58
C VAL A 65 -9.73 1.53 -10.08
N PRO A 66 -10.56 2.08 -10.97
CA PRO A 66 -11.63 1.31 -11.60
C PRO A 66 -11.07 0.11 -12.37
N VAL A 67 -11.52 -1.09 -12.04
CA VAL A 67 -11.09 -2.33 -12.70
C VAL A 67 -12.28 -2.91 -13.45
N THR A 68 -12.12 -3.12 -14.76
CA THR A 68 -13.08 -3.81 -15.60
C THR A 68 -12.56 -5.21 -15.90
N VAL A 69 -13.35 -6.23 -15.56
CA VAL A 69 -13.03 -7.63 -15.85
C VAL A 69 -13.98 -8.12 -16.95
N GLY A 70 -13.42 -8.57 -18.07
CA GLY A 70 -14.16 -9.16 -19.18
C GLY A 70 -13.98 -10.67 -19.23
N ILE A 71 -15.05 -11.39 -19.59
CA ILE A 71 -15.01 -12.82 -19.87
C ILE A 71 -15.27 -13.08 -21.36
N LYS A 72 -14.47 -13.95 -21.97
CA LYS A 72 -14.74 -14.52 -23.30
C LYS A 72 -14.78 -16.03 -23.18
N THR A 73 -15.95 -16.61 -23.34
CA THR A 73 -16.11 -18.06 -23.42
C THR A 73 -15.83 -18.51 -24.85
N ILE A 74 -15.00 -19.53 -25.00
CA ILE A 74 -14.77 -20.21 -26.29
C ILE A 74 -15.35 -21.62 -26.10
N GLN A 75 -16.26 -22.00 -27.01
CA GLN A 75 -16.81 -23.36 -27.09
C GLN A 75 -15.98 -24.19 -28.05
#